data_AF-A0A7C7USP1-F1
#
_entry.id   AF-A0A7C7USP1-F1
#
_cell.length_a   1.000
_cell.length_b   1.000
_cell.length_c   1.000
_cell.angle_alpha   90.00
_cell.angle_beta   90.00
_cell.angle_gamma   90.00
#
_symmetry.space_group_name_H-M   'P 1'
#
loop_
_entity.id
_entity.type
_entity.pdbx_description
1 polymer ?
#
loop_
_entity_poly.entity_id
_entity_poly.type
_entity_poly.pdbx_seq_one_letter_code
_entity_poly.pdbx_strand_id
1 'polypeptide(L)'
;MGKQTYLRSSDVLKELKNKNVNLSKATLISWLKKGFIPSEYYIVEIHGNQVWYRFKREVVEYIINNIIKVSSQKAIPSKFL
;
A
#
# COMPACT_ATOMS: atom_id res chain seq x y z
N MET A 1 13.10 23.47 5.36
CA MET A 1 12.15 22.56 4.68
C MET A 1 12.76 21.17 4.64
N GLY A 2 12.23 20.22 5.42
CA GLY A 2 12.72 18.85 5.42
C GLY A 2 12.43 18.20 4.07
N LYS A 3 13.43 17.57 3.44
CA LYS A 3 13.23 16.79 2.22
C LYS A 3 12.20 15.70 2.53
N GLN A 4 11.02 15.76 1.91
CA GLN A 4 10.09 14.63 1.94
C GLN A 4 10.75 13.46 1.22
N THR A 5 11.26 12.50 2.00
CA THR A 5 11.87 11.30 1.46
C THR A 5 10.76 10.34 1.06
N TYR A 6 10.50 10.23 -0.25
CA TYR A 6 9.60 9.21 -0.76
C TYR A 6 10.21 7.81 -0.61
N LEU A 7 9.37 6.85 -0.27
CA LEU A 7 9.71 5.43 -0.14
C LEU A 7 9.64 4.73 -1.50
N ARG A 8 10.51 3.74 -1.71
CA ARG A 8 10.36 2.79 -2.81
C ARG A 8 9.35 1.71 -2.42
N SER A 9 8.87 0.94 -3.39
CA SER A 9 8.02 -0.22 -3.10
C SER A 9 8.66 -1.17 -2.09
N SER A 10 9.98 -1.42 -2.18
CA SER A 10 10.71 -2.28 -1.23
C SER A 10 10.65 -1.76 0.22
N ASP A 11 10.71 -0.44 0.39
CA ASP A 11 10.72 0.18 1.72
C ASP A 11 9.32 0.12 2.34
N VAL A 12 8.28 0.40 1.56
CA VAL A 12 6.88 0.22 1.98
C VAL A 12 6.63 -1.23 2.41
N LEU A 13 7.06 -2.21 1.61
CA LEU A 13 6.90 -3.62 1.94
C LEU A 13 7.67 -4.01 3.21
N LYS A 14 8.86 -3.45 3.42
CA LYS A 14 9.65 -3.66 4.64
C LYS A 14 8.94 -3.08 5.87
N GLU A 15 8.41 -1.87 5.77
CA GLU A 15 7.65 -1.25 6.86
C GLU A 15 6.35 -2.00 7.17
N LEU A 16 5.63 -2.47 6.15
CA LEU A 16 4.45 -3.33 6.32
C LEU A 16 4.83 -4.65 7.00
N LYS A 17 5.92 -5.29 6.58
CA LYS A 17 6.42 -6.53 7.19
C LYS A 17 6.78 -6.33 8.67
N ASN A 18 7.40 -5.21 9.02
CA ASN A 18 7.70 -4.86 10.42
C ASN A 18 6.44 -4.68 11.27
N LYS A 19 5.29 -4.38 10.64
CA LYS A 19 3.97 -4.29 11.28
C LYS A 19 3.16 -5.58 11.12
N ASN A 20 3.83 -6.72 10.87
CA ASN A 20 3.24 -8.05 10.67
C ASN A 20 2.28 -8.16 9.46
N VAL A 21 2.39 -7.27 8.48
CA VAL A 21 1.63 -7.35 7.23
C VAL A 21 2.56 -7.86 6.13
N ASN A 22 2.38 -9.14 5.75
CA ASN A 22 3.12 -9.72 4.63
C ASN A 22 2.40 -9.42 3.31
N LEU A 23 3.01 -8.59 2.47
CA LEU A 23 2.45 -8.15 1.20
C LEU A 23 3.45 -8.40 0.07
N SER A 24 2.97 -8.91 -1.07
CA SER A 24 3.81 -9.04 -2.25
C SER A 24 3.90 -7.71 -3.01
N LYS A 25 5.01 -7.45 -3.70
CA LYS A 25 5.13 -6.29 -4.59
C LYS A 25 4.05 -6.29 -5.65
N ALA A 26 3.71 -7.45 -6.21
CA ALA A 26 2.64 -7.57 -7.20
C ALA A 26 1.28 -7.12 -6.64
N THR A 27 0.96 -7.50 -5.40
CA THR A 27 -0.27 -7.08 -4.73
C THR A 27 -0.29 -5.57 -4.51
N LEU A 28 0.81 -4.99 -4.04
CA LEU A 28 0.93 -3.53 -3.85
C LEU A 28 0.69 -2.77 -5.16
N ILE A 29 1.31 -3.20 -6.25
CA ILE A 29 1.12 -2.58 -7.57
C ILE A 29 -0.31 -2.77 -8.08
N SER A 30 -0.90 -3.95 -7.87
CA SER A 30 -2.30 -4.22 -8.22
C SER A 30 -3.24 -3.27 -7.48
N TRP A 31 -3.00 -3.00 -6.19
CA TRP A 31 -3.81 -2.06 -5.42
C TRP A 31 -3.72 -0.63 -5.93
N LEU A 32 -2.54 -0.18 -6.36
CA LEU A 32 -2.38 1.13 -7.01
C LEU A 32 -3.19 1.21 -8.30
N LYS A 33 -3.02 0.21 -9.17
CA LYS A 33 -3.71 0.16 -10.47
C LYS A 33 -5.23 0.08 -10.34
N LYS A 34 -5.73 -0.56 -9.28
CA LYS A 34 -7.16 -0.68 -8.99
C LYS A 34 -7.74 0.51 -8.21
N GLY A 35 -6.92 1.49 -7.82
CA GLY A 35 -7.37 2.69 -7.11
C GLY A 35 -7.67 2.48 -5.62
N PHE A 36 -7.21 1.39 -5.00
CA PHE A 36 -7.37 1.18 -3.55
C PHE A 36 -6.49 2.12 -2.73
N ILE A 37 -5.36 2.53 -3.29
CA ILE A 37 -4.45 3.53 -2.70
C ILE A 37 -4.67 4.84 -3.47
N PRO A 38 -5.10 5.92 -2.80
CA PRO A 38 -5.31 7.22 -3.44
C PRO A 38 -4.01 7.80 -4.01
N SER A 39 -4.12 8.53 -5.12
CA SER A 39 -2.98 9.16 -5.81
C SER A 39 -2.25 10.21 -4.97
N GLU A 40 -2.84 10.67 -3.86
CA GLU A 40 -2.14 11.57 -2.94
C GLU A 40 -1.00 10.87 -2.17
N TYR A 41 -1.01 9.54 -2.07
CA TYR A 41 -0.02 8.76 -1.32
C TYR A 41 1.13 8.24 -2.18
N TYR A 42 1.10 8.46 -3.50
CA TYR A 42 2.15 8.03 -4.38
C TYR A 42 2.34 8.97 -5.57
N ILE A 43 3.55 8.96 -6.13
CA ILE A 43 3.84 9.57 -7.42
C ILE A 43 4.33 8.48 -8.37
N VAL A 44 4.11 8.72 -9.67
CA VAL A 44 4.54 7.84 -10.74
C VAL A 44 5.66 8.54 -11.51
N GLU A 45 6.81 7.89 -11.57
CA GLU A 45 7.95 8.34 -12.36
C GLU A 45 8.07 7.41 -13.59
N ILE A 46 8.05 8.00 -14.79
CA ILE A 46 8.22 7.26 -16.05
C ILE A 46 9.66 7.48 -16.53
N HIS A 47 10.43 6.40 -16.58
CA HIS A 47 11.81 6.40 -17.05
C HIS A 47 11.91 5.50 -18.29
N GLY A 48 11.79 6.11 -19.47
CA GLY A 48 11.68 5.37 -20.74
C GLY A 48 10.46 4.46 -20.72
N ASN A 49 10.68 3.14 -20.89
CA ASN A 49 9.62 2.14 -20.87
C ASN A 49 9.31 1.59 -19.46
N GLN A 50 9.93 2.13 -18.41
CA GLN A 50 9.74 1.66 -17.04
C GLN A 50 8.91 2.63 -16.21
N VAL A 51 7.98 2.07 -15.44
CA VAL A 51 7.13 2.81 -14.50
C VAL A 51 7.58 2.53 -13.07
N TRP A 52 7.92 3.60 -12.36
CA TRP A 52 8.42 3.57 -11.00
C TRP A 52 7.41 4.25 -10.08
N TYR A 53 7.07 3.60 -8.98
CA TYR A 53 6.17 4.16 -7.98
C TYR A 53 6.99 4.60 -6.76
N ARG A 54 6.79 5.86 -6.35
CA ARG A 54 7.35 6.40 -5.11
C ARG A 54 6.20 6.73 -4.18
N PHE A 55 6.37 6.42 -2.91
CA PHE A 55 5.28 6.51 -1.95
C PHE A 55 5.59 7.51 -0.86
N LYS A 56 4.55 8.22 -0.43
CA LYS A 56 4.62 8.95 0.84
C LYS A 56 4.69 7.96 2.00
N ARG A 57 5.29 8.37 3.12
CA ARG A 57 5.50 7.48 4.27
C ARG A 57 4.17 7.03 4.89
N GLU A 58 3.18 7.92 4.86
CA GLU A 58 1.82 7.72 5.36
C GLU A 58 1.07 6.60 4.63
N VAL A 59 1.53 6.15 3.45
CA VAL A 59 0.90 5.05 2.70
C VAL A 59 0.84 3.76 3.54
N VAL A 60 1.83 3.54 4.41
CA VAL A 60 1.93 2.33 5.24
C VAL A 60 0.75 2.28 6.22
N GLU A 61 0.48 3.41 6.88
CA GLU A 61 -0.64 3.55 7.81
C GLU A 61 -1.98 3.48 7.09
N TYR A 62 -2.09 4.12 5.92
CA TYR A 62 -3.27 4.04 5.08
C TYR A 62 -3.61 2.59 4.71
N ILE A 63 -2.63 1.81 4.21
CA ILE A 63 -2.82 0.41 3.83
C ILE A 63 -3.31 -0.41 5.02
N ILE A 64 -2.69 -0.25 6.18
CA ILE A 64 -3.05 -1.02 7.38
C ILE A 64 -4.48 -0.69 7.83
N ASN A 65 -4.83 0.59 7.89
CA ASN A 65 -6.10 1.03 8.43
C ASN A 65 -7.28 0.85 7.46
N ASN A 66 -7.08 1.08 6.17
CA ASN A 66 -8.16 1.13 5.18
C ASN A 66 -8.27 -0.12 4.31
N ILE A 67 -7.19 -0.89 4.15
CA ILE A 67 -7.20 -2.08 3.29
C ILE A 67 -7.21 -3.34 4.15
N ILE A 68 -6.24 -3.47 5.08
CA ILE A 68 -6.09 -4.69 5.89
C ILE A 68 -7.18 -4.80 6.96
N LYS A 69 -7.34 -3.79 7.82
CA LYS A 69 -8.32 -3.84 8.91
C LYS A 69 -9.77 -3.93 8.40
N VAL A 70 -10.08 -3.27 7.29
CA VAL A 70 -11.41 -3.33 6.65
C VAL A 70 -11.68 -4.72 6.07
N SER A 71 -10.66 -5.40 5.52
CA SER A 71 -10.81 -6.79 5.07
C SER A 71 -11.09 -7.75 6.22
N SER A 72 -10.58 -7.48 7.43
CA SER A 72 -10.79 -8.34 8.61
C SER A 72 -12.24 -8.31 9.10
N GLN A 73 -12.94 -7.19 8.95
CA GLN A 73 -14.31 -7.02 9.45
C GLN A 73 -15.38 -7.69 8.57
N LYS A 74 -15.06 -8.04 7.31
CA LYS A 74 -16.01 -8.73 6.42
C LYS A 74 -16.09 -10.24 6.62
N ALA A 75 -15.25 -10.83 7.47
CA ALA A 75 -15.27 -12.24 7.79
C ALA A 75 -16.16 -12.52 9.03
N ILE A 76 -17.43 -12.14 8.98
CA ILE A 76 -18.42 -12.71 9.89
C ILE A 76 -18.99 -13.93 9.16
N PRO A 77 -18.71 -15.17 9.59
CA PRO A 77 -19.41 -16.33 9.05
C PRO A 77 -20.86 -16.24 9.51
N SER A 78 -21.77 -15.97 8.59
CA SER A 78 -23.19 -16.23 8.77
C SER A 78 -23.40 -17.74 8.90
N LYS A 79 -23.16 -18.27 10.10
CA LYS A 79 -23.72 -19.54 10.54
C LYS A 79 -24.67 -19.22 11.68
N PHE A 80 -25.80 -19.92 11.69
CA PHE A 80 -26.98 -19.79 12.54
C PHE A 80 -28.10 -18.92 11.96
N LEU A 81 -28.97 -19.53 11.15
CA LEU A 81 -30.27 -20.05 11.59
C LEU A 81 -30.74 -21.13 10.61
#